data_AF-A0A2N1MD44-F1
#
_entry.id   AF-A0A2N1MD44-F1
#
_cell.length_a   1.000
_cell.length_b   1.000
_cell.length_c   1.000
_cell.angle_alpha   90.00
_cell.angle_beta   90.00
_cell.angle_gamma   90.00
#
_symmetry.space_group_name_H-M   'P 1'
#
loop_
_entity.id
_entity.type
_entity.pdbx_description
1 polymer ?
#
loop_
_entity_poly.entity_id
_entity_poly.type
_entity_poly.pdbx_seq_one_letter_code
_entity_poly.pdbx_strand_id
1 'polypeptide(L)'
;MQLTQALQIKENKIDELEQKLINLDYERIKKLKKELNEIEKKLLNILSSGKNTSMIHKEKDDKQKEMNEFKQELSRTSASYNINRKKIVFKHTNNFLKVKGDFLSLQEEVIEKLQNCYDYLESSINKEKNITSSTRKIKISNILIKYNDELLQLKFKLNENYYSLKNIVQENKELEIILIIENILKLNSFNFDRYKIFKFTTNSQKETRIQLNSNMMAEDINLLKKNLDELKLELKQEKEELKNLAAV
;
A
#
# COMPACT_ATOMS: atom_id res chain seq x y z
N MET A 1 -1.80 -22.66 -1.52
CA MET A 1 -1.15 -21.71 -2.46
C MET A 1 -1.95 -21.54 -3.77
N GLN A 2 -2.45 -22.62 -4.38
CA GLN A 2 -3.21 -22.56 -5.65
C GLN A 2 -4.51 -21.74 -5.60
N LEU A 3 -5.27 -21.80 -4.50
CA LEU A 3 -6.56 -21.10 -4.39
C LEU A 3 -6.43 -19.57 -4.42
N THR A 4 -5.45 -19.00 -3.71
CA THR A 4 -5.20 -17.56 -3.67
C THR A 4 -4.78 -17.02 -5.03
N GLN A 5 -3.94 -17.77 -5.75
CA GLN A 5 -3.53 -17.42 -7.11
C GLN A 5 -4.71 -17.49 -8.08
N ALA A 6 -5.54 -18.54 -7.99
CA ALA A 6 -6.74 -18.69 -8.82
C ALA A 6 -7.76 -17.55 -8.58
N LEU A 7 -7.95 -17.13 -7.32
CA LEU A 7 -8.81 -15.99 -6.99
C LEU A 7 -8.27 -14.69 -7.59
N GLN A 8 -6.97 -14.42 -7.45
CA GLN A 8 -6.35 -13.23 -8.03
C GLN A 8 -6.48 -13.18 -9.56
N ILE A 9 -6.30 -14.32 -10.23
CA ILE A 9 -6.49 -14.41 -11.70
C ILE A 9 -7.93 -14.08 -12.07
N LYS A 10 -8.92 -14.57 -11.31
CA LYS A 10 -10.34 -14.26 -11.55
C LYS A 10 -10.65 -12.80 -11.31
N GLU A 11 -10.17 -12.21 -10.21
CA GLU A 11 -10.34 -10.78 -9.92
C GLU A 11 -9.78 -9.91 -11.06
N ASN A 12 -8.55 -10.17 -11.50
CA ASN A 12 -7.94 -9.46 -12.61
C ASN A 12 -8.74 -9.62 -13.93
N LYS A 13 -9.33 -10.79 -14.16
CA LYS A 13 -10.13 -11.04 -15.36
C LYS A 13 -11.46 -10.30 -15.33
N ILE A 14 -12.07 -10.18 -14.15
CA ILE A 14 -13.29 -9.38 -13.94
C ILE A 14 -12.99 -7.92 -14.26
N ASP A 15 -11.90 -7.36 -13.73
CA ASP A 15 -11.49 -5.98 -14.00
C ASP A 15 -11.30 -5.71 -15.50
N GLU A 16 -10.61 -6.62 -16.21
CA GLU A 16 -10.42 -6.51 -17.66
C GLU A 16 -11.76 -6.50 -18.42
N LEU A 17 -12.71 -7.33 -18.00
CA LEU A 17 -14.02 -7.44 -18.65
C LEU A 17 -14.92 -6.23 -18.34
N GLU A 18 -14.93 -5.76 -17.09
CA GLU A 18 -15.66 -4.55 -16.70
C GLU A 18 -15.13 -3.33 -17.46
N GLN A 19 -13.81 -3.17 -17.58
CA GLN A 19 -13.21 -2.08 -18.35
C GLN A 19 -13.58 -2.15 -19.84
N LYS A 20 -13.59 -3.35 -20.43
CA LYS A 20 -14.06 -3.54 -21.82
C LYS A 20 -15.54 -3.17 -21.99
N LEU A 21 -16.39 -3.57 -21.04
CA LEU A 21 -17.81 -3.26 -21.06
C LEU A 21 -18.06 -1.75 -20.96
N ILE A 22 -17.38 -1.06 -20.04
CA ILE A 22 -17.41 0.40 -19.90
C ILE A 22 -17.07 1.10 -21.23
N ASN A 23 -16.01 0.63 -21.90
CA ASN A 23 -15.60 1.20 -23.19
C ASN A 23 -16.65 0.97 -24.30
N LEU A 24 -17.27 -0.21 -24.34
CA LEU A 24 -18.32 -0.53 -25.30
C LEU A 24 -19.57 0.34 -25.09
N ASP A 25 -20.02 0.48 -23.85
CA ASP A 25 -21.17 1.31 -23.50
C ASP A 25 -20.90 2.78 -23.86
N TYR A 26 -19.70 3.28 -23.58
CA TYR A 26 -19.29 4.64 -23.94
C TYR A 26 -19.35 4.88 -25.46
N GLU A 27 -18.79 3.97 -26.27
CA GLU A 27 -18.83 4.09 -27.72
C GLU A 27 -20.25 3.95 -28.28
N ARG A 28 -21.11 3.10 -27.69
CA ARG A 28 -22.52 3.00 -28.08
C ARG A 28 -23.29 4.28 -27.77
N ILE A 29 -23.13 4.86 -26.58
CA ILE A 29 -23.73 6.15 -26.20
C ILE A 29 -23.29 7.26 -27.15
N LYS A 30 -21.99 7.31 -27.49
CA LYS A 30 -21.43 8.28 -28.42
C LYS A 30 -22.02 8.14 -29.83
N LYS A 31 -22.23 6.90 -30.30
CA LYS A 31 -22.90 6.63 -31.59
C LYS A 31 -24.37 7.08 -31.55
N LEU A 32 -25.12 6.73 -30.51
CA LEU A 32 -26.52 7.14 -30.33
C LEU A 32 -26.67 8.66 -30.28
N LYS A 33 -25.72 9.37 -29.65
CA LYS A 33 -25.69 10.85 -29.64
C LYS A 33 -25.57 11.43 -31.06
N LYS A 34 -24.78 10.82 -31.95
CA LYS A 34 -24.68 11.25 -33.35
C LYS A 34 -25.98 10.98 -34.10
N GLU A 35 -26.56 9.79 -33.94
CA GLU A 35 -27.83 9.41 -34.56
C GLU A 35 -28.98 10.35 -34.13
N LEU A 36 -29.06 10.70 -32.84
CA LEU A 36 -30.04 11.67 -32.33
C LEU A 36 -29.87 13.05 -32.96
N ASN A 37 -28.63 13.54 -33.10
CA ASN A 37 -28.37 14.82 -33.78
C ASN A 37 -28.81 14.80 -35.25
N GLU A 38 -28.65 13.67 -35.95
CA GLU A 38 -29.13 13.51 -37.33
C GLU A 38 -30.65 13.52 -37.41
N ILE A 39 -31.32 12.86 -36.46
CA ILE A 39 -32.79 12.89 -36.34
C ILE A 39 -33.29 14.31 -36.09
N GLU A 40 -32.63 15.06 -35.20
CA GLU A 40 -32.99 16.47 -34.94
C GLU A 40 -32.88 17.34 -36.19
N LYS A 41 -31.82 17.16 -36.99
CA LYS A 41 -31.69 17.85 -38.29
C LYS A 41 -32.80 17.47 -39.26
N LYS A 42 -33.17 16.19 -39.35
CA LYS A 42 -34.28 15.71 -40.19
C LYS A 42 -35.62 16.30 -39.74
N LEU A 43 -35.87 16.35 -38.42
CA LEU A 43 -37.07 16.97 -37.84
C LEU A 43 -37.20 18.43 -38.25
N LEU A 44 -36.13 19.23 -38.10
CA LEU A 44 -36.13 20.64 -38.46
C LEU A 44 -36.48 20.88 -39.93
N ASN A 45 -35.92 20.07 -40.84
CA ASN A 45 -36.22 20.16 -42.27
C ASN A 45 -37.70 19.86 -42.59
N ILE A 46 -38.26 18.84 -41.95
CA ILE A 46 -39.65 18.41 -42.22
C ILE A 46 -40.65 19.42 -41.64
N LEU A 47 -40.39 19.92 -40.43
CA LEU A 47 -41.18 20.99 -39.81
C LEU A 47 -41.21 22.24 -40.68
N SER A 48 -40.07 22.61 -41.27
CA SER A 48 -39.98 23.76 -42.18
C SER A 48 -40.82 23.58 -43.46
N SER A 49 -41.11 22.33 -43.84
CA SER A 49 -41.96 21.99 -45.00
C SER A 49 -43.43 21.74 -44.67
N GLY A 50 -43.84 21.87 -43.40
CA GLY A 50 -45.23 21.65 -42.95
C GLY A 50 -45.73 20.20 -43.04
N LYS A 51 -44.81 19.22 -43.16
CA LYS A 51 -45.15 17.79 -43.28
C LYS A 51 -45.30 17.13 -41.90
N ASN A 52 -45.99 15.99 -41.87
CA ASN A 52 -46.16 15.18 -40.64
C ASN A 52 -44.82 14.66 -40.08
N THR A 53 -44.62 14.78 -38.78
CA THR A 53 -43.39 14.40 -38.06
C THR A 53 -43.54 13.22 -37.09
N SER A 54 -44.75 12.64 -36.95
CA SER A 54 -45.04 11.66 -35.89
C SER A 54 -44.08 10.46 -35.85
N MET A 55 -43.72 9.93 -37.02
CA MET A 55 -42.80 8.78 -37.13
C MET A 55 -41.38 9.10 -36.66
N ILE A 56 -40.90 10.33 -36.91
CA ILE A 56 -39.54 10.74 -36.55
C ILE A 56 -39.44 11.09 -35.06
N HIS A 57 -40.52 11.63 -34.48
CA HIS A 57 -40.61 11.76 -33.02
C HIS A 57 -40.52 10.40 -32.33
N LYS A 58 -41.24 9.39 -32.85
CA LYS A 58 -41.14 8.02 -32.32
C LYS A 58 -39.72 7.45 -32.42
N GLU A 59 -39.05 7.62 -33.57
CA GLU A 59 -37.65 7.19 -33.74
C GLU A 59 -36.70 7.90 -32.75
N LYS A 60 -36.90 9.21 -32.53
CA LYS A 60 -36.14 9.98 -31.54
C LYS A 60 -36.33 9.42 -30.14
N ASP A 61 -37.58 9.17 -29.76
CA ASP A 61 -37.94 8.67 -28.43
C ASP A 61 -37.37 7.27 -28.17
N ASP A 62 -37.47 6.38 -29.17
CA ASP A 62 -36.90 5.02 -29.09
C ASP A 62 -35.37 5.06 -28.90
N LYS A 63 -34.65 5.88 -29.68
CA LYS A 63 -33.18 6.04 -29.52
C LYS A 63 -32.78 6.74 -28.23
N GLN A 64 -33.58 7.69 -27.77
CA GLN A 64 -33.33 8.38 -26.51
C GLN A 64 -33.51 7.43 -25.32
N LYS A 65 -34.52 6.55 -25.38
CA LYS A 65 -34.72 5.48 -24.41
C LYS A 65 -33.54 4.52 -24.39
N GLU A 66 -33.11 4.03 -25.55
CA GLU A 66 -31.94 3.15 -25.67
C GLU A 66 -30.68 3.81 -25.07
N MET A 67 -30.42 5.09 -25.39
CA MET A 67 -29.27 5.80 -24.83
C MET A 67 -29.34 5.94 -23.30
N ASN A 68 -30.53 6.12 -22.74
CA ASN A 68 -30.73 6.21 -21.30
C ASN A 68 -30.47 4.86 -20.60
N GLU A 69 -30.85 3.74 -21.22
CA GLU A 69 -30.56 2.38 -20.75
C GLU A 69 -29.05 2.15 -20.67
N PHE A 70 -28.30 2.42 -21.76
CA PHE A 70 -26.85 2.30 -21.77
C PHE A 70 -26.15 3.22 -20.75
N LYS A 71 -26.64 4.45 -20.53
CA LYS A 71 -26.10 5.33 -19.49
C LYS A 71 -26.28 4.73 -18.09
N GLN A 72 -27.43 4.08 -17.85
CA GLN A 72 -27.71 3.44 -16.58
C GLN A 72 -26.81 2.23 -16.35
N GLU A 73 -26.60 1.40 -17.38
CA GLU A 73 -25.67 0.26 -17.35
C GLU A 73 -24.24 0.71 -17.14
N LEU A 74 -23.77 1.70 -17.92
CA LEU A 74 -22.45 2.30 -17.76
C LEU A 74 -22.21 2.79 -16.33
N SER A 75 -23.20 3.45 -15.73
CA SER A 75 -23.12 3.92 -14.35
C SER A 75 -22.97 2.77 -13.35
N ARG A 76 -23.72 1.66 -13.53
CA ARG A 76 -23.62 0.48 -12.68
C ARG A 76 -22.26 -0.22 -12.82
N THR A 77 -21.83 -0.48 -14.05
CA THR A 77 -20.55 -1.14 -14.33
C THR A 77 -19.37 -0.31 -13.85
N SER A 78 -19.39 1.00 -14.08
CA SER A 78 -18.33 1.91 -13.59
C SER A 78 -18.26 1.94 -12.06
N ALA A 79 -19.40 1.90 -11.38
CA ALA A 79 -19.43 1.83 -9.92
C ALA A 79 -18.83 0.52 -9.41
N SER A 80 -19.22 -0.62 -10.00
CA SER A 80 -18.67 -1.95 -9.68
C SER A 80 -17.14 -1.98 -9.87
N TYR A 81 -16.68 -1.55 -11.03
CA TYR A 81 -15.26 -1.48 -11.38
C TYR A 81 -14.45 -0.63 -10.38
N ASN A 82 -14.96 0.56 -10.05
CA ASN A 82 -14.31 1.43 -9.08
C ASN A 82 -14.29 0.83 -7.66
N ILE A 83 -15.36 0.15 -7.24
CA ILE A 83 -15.41 -0.54 -5.94
C ILE A 83 -14.34 -1.63 -5.87
N ASN A 84 -14.17 -2.43 -6.92
CA ASN A 84 -13.18 -3.49 -6.92
C ASN A 84 -11.74 -2.94 -6.86
N ARG A 85 -11.44 -1.93 -7.68
CA ARG A 85 -10.15 -1.22 -7.64
C ARG A 85 -9.84 -0.64 -6.26
N LYS A 86 -10.82 0.02 -5.62
CA LYS A 86 -10.68 0.53 -4.23
C LYS A 86 -10.31 -0.59 -3.26
N LYS A 87 -10.98 -1.74 -3.36
CA LYS A 87 -10.71 -2.91 -2.51
C LYS A 87 -9.28 -3.42 -2.67
N ILE A 88 -8.77 -3.48 -3.91
CA ILE A 88 -7.38 -3.90 -4.20
C ILE A 88 -6.39 -2.91 -3.58
N VAL A 89 -6.59 -1.60 -3.79
CA VAL A 89 -5.74 -0.56 -3.19
C VAL A 89 -5.68 -0.71 -1.67
N PHE A 90 -6.83 -0.82 -1.00
CA PHE A 90 -6.89 -1.00 0.45
C PHE A 90 -6.20 -2.29 0.93
N LYS A 91 -6.31 -3.39 0.19
CA LYS A 91 -5.61 -4.65 0.49
C LYS A 91 -4.10 -4.44 0.51
N HIS A 92 -3.54 -3.77 -0.50
CA HIS A 92 -2.10 -3.47 -0.56
C HIS A 92 -1.66 -2.49 0.52
N THR A 93 -2.47 -1.44 0.78
CA THR A 93 -2.22 -0.48 1.86
C THR A 93 -2.18 -1.18 3.23
N ASN A 94 -3.15 -2.06 3.51
CA ASN A 94 -3.21 -2.81 4.76
C ASN A 94 -2.03 -3.78 4.90
N ASN A 95 -1.61 -4.44 3.82
CA ASN A 95 -0.43 -5.30 3.81
C ASN A 95 0.85 -4.50 4.12
N PHE A 96 1.01 -3.32 3.53
CA PHE A 96 2.13 -2.43 3.80
C PHE A 96 2.17 -2.01 5.28
N LEU A 97 1.05 -1.54 5.83
CA LEU A 97 0.95 -1.17 7.25
C LEU A 97 1.21 -2.35 8.20
N LYS A 98 0.80 -3.56 7.80
CA LYS A 98 1.07 -4.78 8.57
C LYS A 98 2.58 -5.03 8.64
N VAL A 99 3.27 -5.05 7.49
CA VAL A 99 4.72 -5.26 7.44
C VAL A 99 5.47 -4.16 8.20
N LYS A 100 5.02 -2.90 8.08
CA LYS A 100 5.53 -1.78 8.88
C LYS A 100 5.38 -2.06 10.38
N GLY A 101 4.22 -2.53 10.82
CA GLY A 101 3.97 -2.93 12.21
C GLY A 101 4.82 -4.12 12.69
N ASP A 102 4.98 -5.15 11.86
CA ASP A 102 5.81 -6.32 12.15
C ASP A 102 7.27 -5.89 12.36
N PHE A 103 7.79 -5.00 11.50
CA PHE A 103 9.13 -4.43 11.66
C PHE A 103 9.30 -3.70 12.99
N LEU A 104 8.37 -2.80 13.35
CA LEU A 104 8.47 -2.02 14.59
C LEU A 104 8.36 -2.91 15.83
N SER A 105 7.52 -3.96 15.78
CA SER A 105 7.38 -4.92 16.88
C SER A 105 8.67 -5.71 17.09
N LEU A 106 9.30 -6.18 16.00
CA LEU A 106 10.60 -6.83 16.09
C LEU A 106 11.66 -5.86 16.61
N GLN A 107 11.69 -4.61 16.11
CA GLN A 107 12.66 -3.62 16.54
C GLN A 107 12.55 -3.35 18.05
N GLU A 108 11.35 -3.29 18.60
CA GLU A 108 11.10 -3.17 20.04
C GLU A 108 11.69 -4.35 20.83
N GLU A 109 11.40 -5.58 20.41
CA GLU A 109 11.95 -6.78 21.05
C GLU A 109 13.48 -6.76 21.03
N VAL A 110 14.07 -6.40 19.89
CA VAL A 110 15.53 -6.35 19.75
C VAL A 110 16.12 -5.29 20.67
N ILE A 111 15.52 -4.10 20.76
CA ILE A 111 15.94 -3.06 21.70
C ILE A 111 15.91 -3.58 23.14
N GLU A 112 14.85 -4.30 23.55
CA GLU A 112 14.73 -4.88 24.90
C GLU A 112 15.83 -5.91 25.17
N LYS A 113 16.06 -6.84 24.23
CA LYS A 113 17.13 -7.84 24.36
C LYS A 113 18.51 -7.20 24.45
N LEU A 114 18.72 -6.09 23.75
CA LEU A 114 19.98 -5.39 23.77
C LEU A 114 20.19 -4.56 25.02
N GLN A 115 19.14 -3.93 25.55
CA GLN A 115 19.20 -3.31 26.86
C GLN A 115 19.62 -4.34 27.92
N ASN A 116 18.99 -5.53 27.92
CA ASN A 116 19.37 -6.62 28.82
C ASN A 116 20.85 -7.04 28.65
N CYS A 117 21.35 -7.11 27.41
CA CYS A 117 22.76 -7.41 27.15
C CYS A 117 23.69 -6.29 27.66
N TYR A 118 23.31 -5.03 27.48
CA TYR A 118 24.06 -3.86 27.95
C TYR A 118 24.13 -3.83 29.48
N ASP A 119 22.99 -3.95 30.17
CA ASP A 119 22.92 -3.98 31.64
C ASP A 119 23.76 -5.15 32.22
N TYR A 120 23.75 -6.29 31.52
CA TYR A 120 24.56 -7.44 31.87
C TYR A 120 26.08 -7.20 31.67
N LEU A 121 26.47 -6.51 30.60
CA LEU A 121 27.87 -6.13 30.36
C LEU A 121 28.35 -5.11 31.38
N GLU A 122 27.54 -4.10 31.68
CA GLU A 122 27.85 -3.05 32.65
C GLU A 122 28.00 -3.62 34.07
N SER A 123 27.08 -4.48 34.50
CA SER A 123 27.18 -5.16 35.80
C SER A 123 28.36 -6.13 35.91
N SER A 124 28.79 -6.73 34.80
CA SER A 124 29.96 -7.61 34.74
C SER A 124 31.30 -6.86 34.81
N ILE A 125 31.34 -5.58 34.40
CA ILE A 125 32.53 -4.73 34.54
C ILE A 125 32.77 -4.37 36.02
N ASN A 126 31.70 -4.27 36.80
CA ASN A 126 31.74 -3.89 38.23
C ASN A 126 32.02 -5.07 39.18
N LYS A 127 32.12 -6.32 38.70
CA LYS A 127 32.46 -7.50 39.50
C LYS A 127 33.71 -8.20 38.95
N GLU A 128 34.65 -8.49 39.83
CA GLU A 128 36.01 -8.96 39.53
C GLU A 128 36.10 -10.14 38.54
N LYS A 129 37.17 -10.09 37.73
CA LYS A 129 37.57 -11.05 36.68
C LYS A 129 37.30 -12.51 37.07
N ASN A 130 36.32 -13.14 36.41
CA ASN A 130 36.28 -14.60 36.36
C ASN A 130 36.01 -15.12 34.94
N ILE A 131 36.64 -16.27 34.67
CA ILE A 131 37.00 -16.99 33.43
C ILE A 131 35.85 -17.27 32.42
N THR A 132 34.64 -16.81 32.71
CA THR A 132 33.41 -17.05 31.92
C THR A 132 33.11 -15.99 30.85
N SER A 133 34.05 -15.06 30.60
CA SER A 133 33.85 -13.89 29.73
C SER A 133 33.74 -14.20 28.23
N SER A 134 34.39 -15.26 27.74
CA SER A 134 34.42 -15.62 26.30
C SER A 134 33.10 -16.25 25.85
N THR A 135 32.65 -17.31 26.52
CA THR A 135 31.40 -18.03 26.19
C THR A 135 30.17 -17.12 26.28
N ARG A 136 30.19 -16.14 27.20
CA ARG A 136 29.11 -15.16 27.36
C ARG A 136 29.10 -14.11 26.25
N LYS A 137 30.26 -13.58 25.85
CA LYS A 137 30.37 -12.65 24.71
C LYS A 137 29.88 -13.30 23.42
N ILE A 138 30.23 -14.58 23.18
CA ILE A 138 29.75 -15.34 22.02
C ILE A 138 28.21 -15.45 21.99
N LYS A 139 27.57 -15.71 23.14
CA LYS A 139 26.10 -15.76 23.23
C LYS A 139 25.45 -14.41 22.87
N ILE A 140 25.99 -13.30 23.36
CA ILE A 140 25.50 -11.94 23.05
C ILE A 140 25.68 -11.63 21.56
N SER A 141 26.84 -11.95 20.99
CA SER A 141 27.12 -11.77 19.56
C SER A 141 26.17 -12.59 18.67
N ASN A 142 25.87 -13.84 19.03
CA ASN A 142 24.94 -14.68 18.25
C ASN A 142 23.51 -14.13 18.28
N ILE A 143 23.07 -13.59 19.43
CA ILE A 143 21.77 -12.93 19.58
C ILE A 143 21.69 -11.69 18.67
N LEU A 144 22.74 -10.87 18.67
CA LEU A 144 22.87 -9.68 17.81
C LEU A 144 22.79 -10.00 16.32
N ILE A 145 23.52 -11.02 15.87
CA ILE A 145 23.55 -11.44 14.46
C ILE A 145 22.16 -11.89 14.01
N LYS A 146 21.54 -12.81 14.77
CA LYS A 146 20.21 -13.34 14.47
C LYS A 146 19.18 -12.23 14.28
N TYR A 147 19.09 -11.31 15.25
CA TYR A 147 18.10 -10.25 15.21
C TYR A 147 18.36 -9.21 14.12
N ASN A 148 19.63 -8.95 13.80
CA ASN A 148 19.97 -8.06 12.72
C ASN A 148 19.57 -8.66 11.36
N ASP A 149 19.75 -9.96 11.17
CA ASP A 149 19.31 -10.66 9.95
C ASP A 149 17.78 -10.63 9.82
N GLU A 150 17.04 -10.86 10.91
CA GLU A 150 15.57 -10.79 10.93
C GLU A 150 15.05 -9.36 10.64
N LEU A 151 15.65 -8.33 11.24
CA LEU A 151 15.32 -6.93 10.95
C LEU A 151 15.63 -6.55 9.51
N LEU A 152 16.75 -7.05 8.97
CA LEU A 152 17.13 -6.81 7.58
C LEU A 152 16.12 -7.47 6.62
N GLN A 153 15.70 -8.70 6.89
CA GLN A 153 14.66 -9.38 6.12
C GLN A 153 13.33 -8.62 6.14
N LEU A 154 12.89 -8.14 7.32
CA LEU A 154 11.67 -7.32 7.41
C LEU A 154 11.81 -5.98 6.71
N LYS A 155 12.99 -5.36 6.75
CA LYS A 155 13.28 -4.13 6.01
C LYS A 155 13.20 -4.36 4.50
N PHE A 156 13.73 -5.47 3.98
CA PHE A 156 13.56 -5.86 2.58
C PHE A 156 12.09 -6.07 2.23
N LYS A 157 11.35 -6.80 3.08
CA LYS A 157 9.92 -7.03 2.88
C LYS A 157 9.11 -5.72 2.88
N LEU A 158 9.46 -4.77 3.76
CA LEU A 158 8.85 -3.44 3.80
C LEU A 158 9.08 -2.71 2.48
N ASN A 159 10.31 -2.78 1.95
CA ASN A 159 10.66 -2.20 0.67
C ASN A 159 9.87 -2.78 -0.50
N GLU A 160 9.76 -4.12 -0.58
CA GLU A 160 8.95 -4.79 -1.60
C GLU A 160 7.47 -4.39 -1.51
N ASN A 161 6.90 -4.34 -0.31
CA ASN A 161 5.51 -3.96 -0.10
C ASN A 161 5.26 -2.50 -0.46
N TYR A 162 6.21 -1.61 -0.17
CA TYR A 162 6.14 -0.21 -0.58
C TYR A 162 6.12 -0.06 -2.11
N TYR A 163 7.03 -0.69 -2.83
CA TYR A 163 7.05 -0.61 -4.30
C TYR A 163 5.81 -1.26 -4.92
N SER A 164 5.36 -2.38 -4.38
CA SER A 164 4.09 -3.00 -4.78
C SER A 164 2.92 -2.04 -4.60
N LEU A 165 2.81 -1.39 -3.43
CA LEU A 165 1.78 -0.40 -3.16
C LEU A 165 1.87 0.80 -4.11
N LYS A 166 3.08 1.31 -4.36
CA LYS A 166 3.31 2.43 -5.27
C LYS A 166 2.84 2.12 -6.70
N ASN A 167 3.08 0.89 -7.18
CA ASN A 167 2.60 0.45 -8.50
C ASN A 167 1.07 0.40 -8.55
N ILE A 168 0.44 -0.21 -7.54
CA ILE A 168 -1.03 -0.29 -7.44
C ILE A 168 -1.64 1.11 -7.36
N VAL A 169 -1.05 2.01 -6.59
CA VAL A 169 -1.46 3.42 -6.51
C VAL A 169 -1.41 4.08 -7.88
N GLN A 170 -0.31 3.90 -8.62
CA GLN A 170 -0.12 4.48 -9.95
C GLN A 170 -1.13 3.95 -10.99
N GLU A 171 -1.39 2.64 -10.99
CA GLU A 171 -2.39 2.00 -11.86
C GLU A 171 -3.82 2.47 -11.54
N ASN A 172 -4.04 2.99 -10.34
CA ASN A 172 -5.34 3.40 -9.84
C ASN A 172 -5.51 4.92 -9.66
N LYS A 173 -4.60 5.73 -10.20
CA LYS A 173 -4.52 7.20 -10.04
C LYS A 173 -5.80 7.99 -10.31
N GLU A 174 -6.76 7.42 -11.03
CA GLU A 174 -8.05 8.03 -11.35
C GLU A 174 -9.02 8.03 -10.16
N LEU A 175 -8.79 7.16 -9.17
CA LEU A 175 -9.62 7.11 -7.97
C LEU A 175 -9.23 8.23 -7.01
N GLU A 176 -10.21 9.02 -6.59
CA GLU A 176 -10.05 10.12 -5.62
C GLU A 176 -9.34 9.67 -4.32
N ILE A 177 -9.61 8.45 -3.87
CA ILE A 177 -9.04 7.87 -2.66
C ILE A 177 -7.50 7.74 -2.71
N ILE A 178 -6.92 7.67 -3.91
CA ILE A 178 -5.47 7.50 -4.07
C ILE A 178 -4.71 8.67 -3.50
N LEU A 179 -5.14 9.90 -3.81
CA LEU A 179 -4.49 11.11 -3.30
C LEU A 179 -4.49 11.14 -1.77
N ILE A 180 -5.58 10.67 -1.16
CA ILE A 180 -5.70 10.59 0.30
C ILE A 180 -4.71 9.57 0.85
N ILE A 181 -4.64 8.36 0.26
CA ILE A 181 -3.71 7.30 0.68
C ILE A 181 -2.25 7.73 0.51
N GLU A 182 -1.90 8.38 -0.60
CA GLU A 182 -0.56 8.92 -0.84
C GLU A 182 -0.13 9.90 0.23
N ASN A 183 -1.06 10.76 0.66
CA ASN A 183 -0.82 11.76 1.71
C ASN A 183 -0.69 11.11 3.09
N ILE A 184 -1.62 10.22 3.47
CA ILE A 184 -1.59 9.53 4.77
C ILE A 184 -0.25 8.80 4.95
N LEU A 185 0.14 8.02 3.94
CA LEU A 185 1.35 7.18 3.99
C LEU A 185 2.62 7.91 3.55
N LYS A 186 2.49 9.19 3.16
CA LYS A 186 3.57 10.03 2.64
C LYS A 186 4.38 9.34 1.54
N LEU A 187 3.72 8.60 0.64
CA LEU A 187 4.39 7.68 -0.31
C LEU A 187 5.47 8.38 -1.14
N ASN A 188 5.26 9.63 -1.54
CA ASN A 188 6.23 10.39 -2.34
C ASN A 188 7.45 10.88 -1.55
N SER A 189 7.38 10.91 -0.22
CA SER A 189 8.46 11.33 0.68
C SER A 189 8.88 10.22 1.64
N PHE A 190 8.49 8.98 1.36
CA PHE A 190 8.76 7.85 2.23
C PHE A 190 10.28 7.61 2.32
N ASN A 191 10.80 7.60 3.54
CA ASN A 191 12.24 7.49 3.79
C ASN A 191 12.59 6.19 4.53
N PHE A 192 13.19 5.25 3.81
CA PHE A 192 13.66 3.98 4.36
C PHE A 192 14.83 4.12 5.35
N ASP A 193 15.55 5.25 5.35
CA ASP A 193 16.66 5.50 6.27
C ASP A 193 16.18 5.76 7.70
N ARG A 194 14.89 6.05 7.87
CA ARG A 194 14.24 6.08 9.20
C ARG A 194 14.11 4.68 9.78
N TYR A 195 14.07 3.62 8.97
CA TYR A 195 14.00 2.24 9.44
C TYR A 195 15.43 1.71 9.66
N LYS A 196 16.09 2.28 10.68
CA LYS A 196 17.47 1.97 11.03
C LYS A 196 17.58 0.58 11.66
N ILE A 197 18.64 -0.12 11.30
CA ILE A 197 19.08 -1.36 11.93
C ILE A 197 20.38 -1.11 12.70
N PHE A 198 20.83 -2.09 13.48
CA PHE A 198 22.04 -1.95 14.29
C PHE A 198 23.29 -1.79 13.42
N LYS A 199 24.14 -0.83 13.76
CA LYS A 199 25.45 -0.64 13.11
C LYS A 199 26.52 -1.59 13.64
N PHE A 200 26.26 -2.23 14.77
CA PHE A 200 27.26 -3.03 15.51
C PHE A 200 27.73 -4.29 14.74
N THR A 201 26.92 -4.82 13.82
CA THR A 201 27.18 -6.09 13.12
C THR A 201 28.07 -5.96 11.88
N THR A 202 28.12 -4.80 11.21
CA THR A 202 28.92 -4.64 9.98
C THR A 202 30.42 -4.64 10.23
N ASN A 203 30.85 -4.45 11.49
CA ASN A 203 32.26 -4.51 11.83
C ASN A 203 32.68 -5.90 12.38
N SER A 204 31.76 -6.79 12.78
CA SER A 204 32.12 -8.10 13.35
C SER A 204 32.43 -9.19 12.29
N GLN A 205 32.20 -8.92 11.01
CA GLN A 205 32.58 -9.80 9.89
C GLN A 205 34.02 -9.59 9.42
N LYS A 206 34.68 -8.49 9.83
CA LYS A 206 36.14 -8.37 9.72
C LYS A 206 36.75 -9.04 10.93
N GLU A 207 37.67 -9.98 10.70
CA GLU A 207 38.29 -10.94 11.63
C GLU A 207 38.91 -10.38 12.93
N THR A 208 38.80 -9.08 13.18
CA THR A 208 39.15 -8.47 14.45
C THR A 208 38.00 -8.66 15.42
N ARG A 209 38.20 -9.49 16.46
CA ARG A 209 37.36 -9.53 17.68
C ARG A 209 37.06 -8.10 18.16
N ILE A 210 35.94 -7.53 17.73
CA ILE A 210 35.53 -6.22 18.22
C ILE A 210 35.13 -6.42 19.67
N GLN A 211 35.89 -5.80 20.57
CA GLN A 211 35.43 -5.61 21.93
C GLN A 211 34.09 -4.90 21.86
N LEU A 212 33.04 -5.57 22.34
CA LEU A 212 31.75 -4.93 22.64
C LEU A 212 32.00 -3.66 23.46
N ASN A 213 32.01 -2.50 22.80
CA ASN A 213 32.12 -1.21 23.46
C ASN A 213 30.72 -0.84 23.98
N SER A 214 30.56 -0.94 25.29
CA SER A 214 29.30 -0.64 25.98
C SER A 214 28.78 0.76 25.64
N ASN A 215 29.66 1.76 25.48
CA ASN A 215 29.25 3.13 25.18
C ASN A 215 28.61 3.23 23.78
N MET A 216 29.20 2.58 22.78
CA MET A 216 28.62 2.53 21.42
C MET A 216 27.28 1.78 21.41
N MET A 217 27.15 0.73 22.23
CA MET A 217 25.91 -0.03 22.37
C MET A 217 24.80 0.82 23.00
N ALA A 218 25.12 1.60 24.04
CA ALA A 218 24.19 2.51 24.69
C ALA A 218 23.69 3.62 23.73
N GLU A 219 24.60 4.21 22.95
CA GLU A 219 24.26 5.22 21.93
C GLU A 219 23.32 4.65 20.86
N ASP A 220 23.64 3.47 20.31
CA ASP A 220 22.79 2.79 19.31
C ASP A 220 21.40 2.46 19.88
N ILE A 221 21.32 1.93 21.10
CA ILE A 221 20.04 1.62 21.77
C ILE A 221 19.19 2.89 21.93
N ASN A 222 19.78 3.98 22.42
CA ASN A 222 19.06 5.25 22.65
C ASN A 222 18.55 5.85 21.34
N LEU A 223 19.36 5.81 20.28
CA LEU A 223 18.97 6.30 18.97
C LEU A 223 17.82 5.49 18.37
N LEU A 224 17.83 4.17 18.55
CA LEU A 224 16.77 3.29 18.05
C LEU A 224 15.48 3.42 18.85
N LYS A 225 15.56 3.58 20.18
CA LYS A 225 14.39 3.87 21.03
C LYS A 225 13.67 5.14 20.57
N LYS A 226 14.39 6.25 20.45
CA LYS A 226 13.82 7.53 20.02
C LYS A 226 13.12 7.40 18.66
N ASN A 227 13.77 6.73 17.72
CA ASN A 227 13.23 6.54 16.38
C ASN A 227 12.02 5.58 16.35
N LEU A 228 12.02 4.54 17.19
CA LEU A 228 10.90 3.61 17.32
C LEU A 228 9.63 4.32 17.82
N ASP A 229 9.74 5.19 18.82
CA ASP A 229 8.61 5.94 19.37
C ASP A 229 7.95 6.85 18.31
N GLU A 230 8.78 7.57 17.55
CA GLU A 230 8.31 8.40 16.42
C GLU A 230 7.59 7.56 15.35
N LEU A 231 8.15 6.41 14.96
CA LEU A 231 7.57 5.53 13.94
C LEU A 231 6.29 4.84 14.41
N LYS A 232 6.19 4.49 15.70
CA LYS A 232 4.96 3.93 16.29
C LYS A 232 3.82 4.94 16.30
N LEU A 233 4.12 6.19 16.64
CA LEU A 233 3.13 7.27 16.61
C LEU A 233 2.60 7.49 15.18
N GLU A 234 3.52 7.55 14.21
CA GLU A 234 3.18 7.65 12.79
C GLU A 234 2.32 6.47 12.33
N LEU A 235 2.71 5.22 12.62
CA LEU A 235 1.92 4.04 12.25
C LEU A 235 0.53 4.05 12.88
N LYS A 236 0.41 4.52 14.12
CA LYS A 236 -0.87 4.65 14.81
C LYS A 236 -1.76 5.67 14.10
N GLN A 237 -1.23 6.83 13.75
CA GLN A 237 -1.96 7.86 13.01
C GLN A 237 -2.41 7.35 11.64
N GLU A 238 -1.52 6.74 10.86
CA GLU A 238 -1.83 6.17 9.55
C GLU A 238 -2.97 5.15 9.62
N LYS A 239 -2.95 4.26 10.64
CA LYS A 239 -4.01 3.28 10.85
C LYS A 239 -5.36 3.91 11.16
N GLU A 240 -5.40 4.95 11.98
CA GLU A 240 -6.64 5.64 12.33
C GLU A 240 -7.20 6.44 11.14
N GLU A 241 -6.35 7.15 10.41
CA GLU A 241 -6.77 7.89 9.21
C GLU A 241 -7.30 6.95 8.13
N LEU A 242 -6.67 5.78 7.93
CA LEU A 242 -7.15 4.77 6.98
C LEU A 242 -8.43 4.08 7.40
N LYS A 243 -8.65 3.84 8.71
CA LYS A 243 -9.93 3.33 9.21
C LYS A 243 -11.06 4.30 8.92
N ASN A 244 -10.84 5.60 9.15
CA ASN A 244 -11.82 6.64 8.84
C ASN A 244 -12.14 6.68 7.35
N LEU A 245 -11.11 6.53 6.50
CA LEU A 245 -11.27 6.49 5.05
C LEU A 245 -12.04 5.26 4.56
N ALA A 246 -11.89 4.11 5.21
CA ALA A 246 -12.61 2.88 4.87
C ALA A 246 -14.09 2.88 5.33
N ALA A 247 -14.47 3.81 6.19
CA ALA A 247 -15.84 3.98 6.69
C ALA A 247 -16.70 4.92 5.82
N VAL A 248 -16.10 5.56 4.82
CA VAL A 248 -16.74 6.48 3.84
C VAL A 248 -17.02 5.76 2.53
#